data_AF-A0A7L1A2N8-F1
#
_entry.id   AF-A0A7L1A2N8-F1
#
_cell.length_a   1.000
_cell.length_b   1.000
_cell.length_c   1.000
_cell.angle_alpha   90.00
_cell.angle_beta   90.00
_cell.angle_gamma   90.00
#
_symmetry.space_group_name_H-M   'P 1'
#
loop_
_entity.id
_entity.type
_entity.pdbx_description
1 polymer ?
#
loop_
_entity_poly.entity_id
_entity_poly.type
_entity_poly.pdbx_seq_one_letter_code
_entity_poly.pdbx_strand_id
1 'polypeptide(L)'
;QGAGPIWLDDVTCRGDETHLAQCHARPWGKNNCHHGEDVGVVCSGANVTEEQPQVRLAGGPTPCTGRVELLHEHRWGTVCDDTWDLRDARVTCRQVGCGDAVAAPGHAHFGEGAGPILLDQVGCTGEEETLAECDLGTWGVHNCNHEEDAGVVCTGPTPLQVRLRDGPGPCAGQ
;
A
#
# COMPACT_ATOMS: atom_id res chain seq x y z
N GLN A 1 11.42 1.37 12.63
CA GLN A 1 12.85 1.02 12.64
C GLN A 1 13.10 0.05 11.49
N GLY A 2 13.96 0.44 10.55
CA GLY A 2 14.33 -0.35 9.39
C GLY A 2 15.44 -1.36 9.69
N ALA A 3 15.92 -2.01 8.63
CA ALA A 3 17.03 -2.96 8.65
C ALA A 3 17.88 -2.82 7.37
N GLY A 4 19.18 -3.08 7.47
CA GLY A 4 20.10 -3.08 6.33
C GLY A 4 20.94 -1.79 6.20
N PRO A 5 21.40 -1.43 4.99
CA PRO A 5 22.22 -0.24 4.81
C PRO A 5 21.41 1.06 4.96
N ILE A 6 21.98 2.03 5.68
CA ILE A 6 21.47 3.41 5.75
C ILE A 6 22.17 4.23 4.65
N TRP A 7 21.39 4.83 3.76
CA TRP A 7 21.92 5.44 2.53
C TRP A 7 22.16 6.94 2.61
N LEU A 8 21.34 7.66 3.36
CA LEU A 8 21.33 9.11 3.43
C LEU A 8 21.47 9.58 4.88
N ASP A 9 22.21 10.67 5.06
CA ASP A 9 22.52 11.32 6.34
C ASP A 9 22.69 12.82 6.11
N ASP A 10 22.30 13.62 7.11
CA ASP A 10 22.27 15.09 7.08
C ASP A 10 21.56 15.67 5.83
N VAL A 11 20.42 15.10 5.45
CA VAL A 11 19.67 15.55 4.26
C VAL A 11 19.09 16.94 4.49
N THR A 12 19.47 17.88 3.63
CA THR A 12 18.96 19.26 3.61
C THR A 12 18.48 19.61 2.21
N CYS A 13 17.17 19.85 2.08
CA CYS A 13 16.52 20.23 0.82
C CYS A 13 16.20 21.73 0.82
N ARG A 14 16.20 22.35 -0.36
CA ARG A 14 15.73 23.72 -0.59
C ARG A 14 14.20 23.78 -0.69
N GLY A 15 13.55 22.70 -1.10
CA GLY A 15 12.11 22.55 -1.23
C GLY A 15 11.58 22.68 -2.67
N ASP A 16 12.45 22.87 -3.65
CA ASP A 16 12.12 22.89 -5.09
C ASP A 16 12.70 21.68 -5.86
N GLU A 17 13.39 20.78 -5.16
CA GLU A 17 13.84 19.50 -5.70
C GLU A 17 12.66 18.60 -6.08
N THR A 18 12.80 17.84 -7.16
CA THR A 18 11.76 16.89 -7.60
C THR A 18 11.93 15.50 -7.01
N HIS A 19 13.06 15.23 -6.35
CA HIS A 19 13.34 13.97 -5.67
C HIS A 19 14.46 14.12 -4.64
N LEU A 20 14.43 13.27 -3.60
CA LEU A 20 15.32 13.37 -2.44
C LEU A 20 16.82 13.30 -2.79
N ALA A 21 17.20 12.62 -3.87
CA ALA A 21 18.60 12.52 -4.29
C ALA A 21 19.19 13.84 -4.81
N GLN A 22 18.37 14.85 -5.10
CA GLN A 22 18.83 16.19 -5.48
C GLN A 22 19.14 17.07 -4.27
N CYS A 23 18.64 16.71 -3.09
CA CYS A 23 18.90 17.45 -1.88
C CYS A 23 20.39 17.34 -1.51
N HIS A 24 20.88 18.35 -0.79
CA HIS A 24 22.21 18.27 -0.22
C HIS A 24 22.23 17.18 0.86
N ALA A 25 23.19 16.28 0.80
CA ALA A 25 23.36 15.22 1.79
C ALA A 25 24.85 14.81 1.82
N ARG A 26 25.21 14.02 2.83
CA ARG A 26 26.51 13.34 2.83
C ARG A 26 26.63 12.36 1.66
N PRO A 27 27.86 11.98 1.26
CA PRO A 27 28.04 10.94 0.25
C PRO A 27 27.28 9.67 0.62
N TRP A 28 26.61 9.07 -0.37
CA TRP A 28 25.73 7.94 -0.16
C TRP A 28 26.44 6.78 0.54
N GLY A 29 25.76 6.20 1.54
CA GLY A 29 26.30 5.12 2.36
C GLY A 29 27.38 5.54 3.37
N LYS A 30 27.73 6.84 3.43
CA LYS A 30 28.55 7.40 4.52
C LYS A 30 27.66 8.13 5.50
N ASN A 31 27.41 7.48 6.63
CA ASN A 31 26.60 8.02 7.72
C ASN A 31 27.20 7.59 9.06
N ASN A 32 26.78 8.27 10.13
CA ASN A 32 27.01 7.83 11.51
C ASN A 32 25.70 7.44 12.22
N CYS A 33 24.67 7.14 11.44
CA CYS A 33 23.34 6.82 11.94
C CYS A 33 23.21 5.35 12.31
N HIS A 34 22.23 5.04 13.15
CA HIS A 34 21.69 3.70 13.34
C HIS A 34 20.18 3.66 13.02
N HIS A 35 19.58 2.49 12.87
CA HIS A 35 18.14 2.38 12.54
C HIS A 35 17.18 2.94 13.61
N GLY A 36 17.70 3.33 14.77
CA GLY A 36 16.92 4.08 15.76
C GLY A 36 16.71 5.54 15.36
N GLU A 37 17.42 6.01 14.34
CA GLU A 37 17.38 7.35 13.78
C GLU A 37 16.73 7.37 12.39
N ASP A 38 16.15 6.24 11.95
CA ASP A 38 15.43 6.18 10.67
C ASP A 38 14.25 7.16 10.67
N VAL A 39 14.22 8.06 9.68
CA VAL A 39 13.19 9.09 9.55
C VAL A 39 11.94 8.55 8.85
N GLY A 40 10.78 9.06 9.28
CA GLY A 40 9.49 8.89 8.60
C GLY A 40 8.91 10.24 8.18
N VAL A 41 8.04 10.24 7.18
CA VAL A 41 7.31 11.43 6.72
C VAL A 41 5.81 11.14 6.68
N VAL A 42 4.99 12.14 7.03
CA VAL A 42 3.54 12.11 6.89
C VAL A 42 3.13 13.23 5.93
N CYS A 43 2.44 12.88 4.85
CA CYS A 43 2.07 13.82 3.79
C CYS A 43 0.61 14.27 3.96
N SER A 44 0.32 15.54 3.66
CA SER A 44 -1.03 16.13 3.78
C SER A 44 -2.07 15.59 2.79
N GLY A 45 -1.67 14.81 1.78
CA GLY A 45 -2.57 14.10 0.86
C GLY A 45 -3.00 12.72 1.36
N ALA A 46 -2.41 12.25 2.45
CA ALA A 46 -2.95 11.13 3.20
C ALA A 46 -3.92 11.75 4.22
N ASN A 47 -5.22 11.70 3.95
CA ASN A 47 -6.26 12.01 4.94
C ASN A 47 -6.24 10.92 6.04
N VAL A 48 -5.12 10.78 6.76
CA VAL A 48 -5.01 9.91 7.91
C VAL A 48 -5.61 10.66 9.08
N THR A 49 -6.94 10.73 9.12
CA THR A 49 -7.60 10.78 10.41
C THR A 49 -7.35 9.44 11.08
N GLU A 50 -7.20 9.42 12.41
CA GLU A 50 -6.99 8.20 13.23
C GLU A 50 -8.09 7.12 13.07
N GLU A 51 -9.07 7.36 12.19
CA GLU A 51 -10.21 6.48 11.91
C GLU A 51 -10.10 5.72 10.58
N GLN A 52 -9.08 6.00 9.74
CA GLN A 52 -8.90 5.28 8.48
C GLN A 52 -7.84 4.16 8.62
N PRO A 53 -8.20 2.87 8.44
CA PRO A 53 -7.23 1.79 8.48
C PRO A 53 -6.28 1.94 7.29
N GLN A 54 -4.98 1.95 7.55
CA GLN A 54 -3.99 1.89 6.48
C GLN A 54 -4.05 0.52 5.82
N VAL A 55 -4.03 0.49 4.49
CA VAL A 55 -4.11 -0.74 3.70
C VAL A 55 -2.79 -0.96 2.98
N ARG A 56 -2.30 -2.21 2.96
CA ARG A 56 -1.20 -2.63 2.10
C ARG A 56 -1.49 -3.97 1.44
N LEU A 57 -0.82 -4.21 0.31
CA LEU A 57 -0.87 -5.48 -0.40
C LEU A 57 0.43 -6.26 -0.19
N ALA A 58 0.32 -7.53 0.20
CA ALA A 58 1.46 -8.40 0.50
C ALA A 58 1.44 -9.70 -0.32
N GLY A 59 2.60 -10.33 -0.52
CA GLY A 59 2.70 -11.66 -1.13
C GLY A 59 2.41 -11.76 -2.64
N GLY A 60 1.94 -10.70 -3.28
CA GLY A 60 1.65 -10.71 -4.71
C GLY A 60 2.88 -10.40 -5.61
N PRO A 61 2.78 -10.74 -6.91
CA PRO A 61 3.87 -10.57 -7.87
C PRO A 61 4.12 -9.10 -8.27
N THR A 62 3.16 -8.20 -8.00
CA THR A 62 3.27 -6.77 -8.28
C THR A 62 2.81 -5.96 -7.07
N PRO A 63 3.17 -4.66 -6.97
CA PRO A 63 2.68 -3.77 -5.92
C PRO A 63 1.15 -3.60 -5.89
N CYS A 64 0.44 -3.98 -6.97
CA CYS A 64 -1.01 -3.82 -7.13
C CYS A 64 -1.78 -5.14 -7.15
N THR A 65 -1.16 -6.18 -6.58
CA THR A 65 -1.74 -7.51 -6.42
C THR A 65 -1.24 -8.06 -5.11
N GLY A 66 -2.08 -8.72 -4.32
CA GLY A 66 -1.63 -9.34 -3.08
C GLY A 66 -2.75 -9.57 -2.08
N ARG A 67 -2.39 -10.24 -0.99
CA ARG A 67 -3.19 -10.35 0.23
C ARG A 67 -3.43 -8.96 0.81
N VAL A 68 -4.64 -8.69 1.26
CA VAL A 68 -5.03 -7.43 1.89
C VAL A 68 -4.65 -7.46 3.37
N GLU A 69 -3.87 -6.48 3.80
CA GLU A 69 -3.54 -6.28 5.20
C GLU A 69 -3.92 -4.88 5.66
N LEU A 70 -4.49 -4.79 6.87
CA LEU A 70 -4.95 -3.55 7.49
C LEU A 70 -4.10 -3.23 8.72
N LEU A 71 -3.82 -1.95 8.95
CA LEU A 71 -3.23 -1.47 10.18
C LEU A 71 -4.34 -1.05 11.15
N HIS A 72 -4.47 -1.77 12.26
CA HIS A 72 -5.40 -1.45 13.34
C HIS A 72 -4.68 -1.55 14.69
N GLU A 73 -4.87 -0.57 15.57
CA GLU A 73 -4.19 -0.49 16.88
C GLU A 73 -2.66 -0.75 16.79
N HIS A 74 -1.99 -0.12 15.82
CA HIS A 74 -0.54 -0.25 15.57
C HIS A 74 -0.06 -1.67 15.19
N ARG A 75 -0.96 -2.55 14.76
CA ARG A 75 -0.61 -3.91 14.30
C ARG A 75 -1.20 -4.17 12.92
N TRP A 76 -0.39 -4.78 12.07
CA TRP A 76 -0.86 -5.31 10.79
C TRP A 76 -1.59 -6.63 11.03
N GLY A 77 -2.71 -6.82 10.34
CA GLY A 77 -3.45 -8.07 10.31
C GLY A 77 -4.22 -8.23 9.00
N THR A 78 -4.86 -9.38 8.83
CA THR A 78 -5.47 -9.80 7.56
C THR A 78 -6.99 -9.64 7.55
N VAL A 79 -7.61 -9.88 6.40
CA VAL A 79 -9.07 -9.85 6.19
C VAL A 79 -9.49 -11.25 5.73
N CYS A 80 -10.59 -11.78 6.27
CA CYS A 80 -11.16 -13.05 5.83
C CYS A 80 -11.93 -12.91 4.50
N ASP A 81 -12.13 -14.02 3.79
CA ASP A 81 -12.82 -14.07 2.50
C ASP A 81 -14.34 -14.38 2.57
N ASP A 82 -14.92 -14.60 3.75
CA ASP A 82 -16.31 -15.08 3.96
C ASP A 82 -17.40 -14.15 3.36
N THR A 83 -17.11 -12.88 3.10
CA THR A 83 -17.95 -11.98 2.29
C THR A 83 -17.19 -11.19 1.24
N TRP A 84 -15.91 -11.48 1.04
CA TRP A 84 -15.01 -10.67 0.23
C TRP A 84 -15.33 -10.78 -1.25
N ASP A 85 -15.74 -9.66 -1.86
CA ASP A 85 -16.15 -9.63 -3.26
C ASP A 85 -15.46 -8.52 -4.09
N LEU A 86 -15.87 -8.41 -5.35
CA LEU A 86 -15.27 -7.47 -6.29
C LEU A 86 -15.54 -5.99 -5.92
N ARG A 87 -16.57 -5.70 -5.13
CA ARG A 87 -16.87 -4.35 -4.63
C ARG A 87 -15.89 -3.97 -3.52
N ASP A 88 -15.59 -4.89 -2.62
CA ASP A 88 -14.58 -4.68 -1.58
C ASP A 88 -13.19 -4.51 -2.20
N ALA A 89 -12.89 -5.35 -3.20
CA ALA A 89 -11.66 -5.23 -3.97
C ALA A 89 -11.57 -3.90 -4.73
N ARG A 90 -12.68 -3.38 -5.27
CA ARG A 90 -12.73 -2.08 -5.97
C ARG A 90 -12.35 -0.94 -5.05
N VAL A 91 -12.95 -0.89 -3.86
CA VAL A 91 -12.63 0.11 -2.83
C VAL A 91 -11.16 -0.01 -2.43
N THR A 92 -10.70 -1.24 -2.18
CA THR A 92 -9.30 -1.51 -1.82
C THR A 92 -8.32 -1.05 -2.89
N CYS A 93 -8.53 -1.42 -4.16
CA CYS A 93 -7.66 -1.06 -5.27
C CYS A 93 -7.58 0.45 -5.48
N ARG A 94 -8.70 1.17 -5.31
CA ARG A 94 -8.73 2.63 -5.34
C ARG A 94 -7.97 3.23 -4.16
N GLN A 95 -8.23 2.74 -2.94
CA GLN A 95 -7.62 3.24 -1.71
C GLN A 95 -6.09 3.11 -1.74
N VAL A 96 -5.54 2.04 -2.33
CA VAL A 96 -4.09 1.86 -2.49
C VAL A 96 -3.51 2.47 -3.77
N GLY A 97 -4.32 3.18 -4.57
CA GLY A 97 -3.87 3.89 -5.78
C GLY A 97 -3.53 2.99 -6.97
N CYS A 98 -4.11 1.80 -7.03
CA CYS A 98 -3.81 0.76 -8.02
C CYS A 98 -4.84 0.63 -9.15
N GLY A 99 -5.69 1.64 -9.33
CA GLY A 99 -6.73 1.67 -10.35
C GLY A 99 -7.97 0.87 -9.94
N ASP A 100 -8.56 0.14 -10.89
CA ASP A 100 -9.79 -0.62 -10.67
C ASP A 100 -9.48 -2.08 -10.27
N ALA A 101 -10.46 -2.76 -9.67
CA ALA A 101 -10.36 -4.17 -9.32
C ALA A 101 -10.60 -5.08 -10.54
N VAL A 102 -9.71 -6.07 -10.68
CA VAL A 102 -9.80 -7.15 -11.67
C VAL A 102 -10.32 -8.44 -11.00
N ALA A 103 -9.88 -8.73 -9.78
CA ALA A 103 -10.33 -9.89 -9.02
C ALA A 103 -10.23 -9.68 -7.50
N ALA A 104 -11.04 -10.45 -6.77
CA ALA A 104 -11.09 -10.54 -5.31
C ALA A 104 -10.79 -11.99 -4.87
N PRO A 105 -9.55 -12.49 -5.02
CA PRO A 105 -9.23 -13.87 -4.65
C PRO A 105 -9.28 -14.08 -3.13
N GLY A 106 -9.90 -15.17 -2.68
CA GLY A 106 -9.82 -15.67 -1.31
C GLY A 106 -8.80 -16.79 -1.16
N HIS A 107 -9.02 -17.64 -0.14
CA HIS A 107 -8.30 -18.88 0.12
C HIS A 107 -6.77 -18.73 0.15
N ALA A 108 -6.27 -17.65 0.76
CA ALA A 108 -4.84 -17.36 0.86
C ALA A 108 -4.11 -17.46 -0.49
N HIS A 109 -4.73 -17.00 -1.58
CA HIS A 109 -4.19 -17.12 -2.94
C HIS A 109 -2.76 -16.57 -3.08
N PHE A 110 -2.42 -15.53 -2.31
CA PHE A 110 -1.09 -14.91 -2.27
C PHE A 110 -0.23 -15.40 -1.09
N GLY A 111 -0.59 -16.54 -0.52
CA GLY A 111 -0.06 -17.09 0.72
C GLY A 111 -0.77 -16.59 1.97
N GLU A 112 -0.68 -17.38 3.03
CA GLU A 112 -1.17 -17.03 4.37
C GLU A 112 -0.44 -15.78 4.90
N GLY A 113 -1.17 -14.96 5.63
CA GLY A 113 -0.64 -13.87 6.41
C GLY A 113 -0.15 -14.32 7.78
N ALA A 114 0.09 -13.33 8.63
CA ALA A 114 0.50 -13.54 10.00
C ALA A 114 -0.09 -12.44 10.89
N GLY A 115 -0.23 -12.75 12.18
CA GLY A 115 -0.81 -11.82 13.15
C GLY A 115 -2.31 -12.05 13.32
N PRO A 116 -3.08 -11.03 13.73
CA PRO A 116 -4.52 -11.16 13.87
C PRO A 116 -5.23 -11.16 12.51
N ILE A 117 -6.35 -11.88 12.41
CA ILE A 117 -7.36 -11.64 11.38
C ILE A 117 -8.26 -10.52 11.94
N LEU A 118 -8.27 -9.39 11.27
CA LEU A 118 -8.86 -8.16 11.78
C LEU A 118 -10.34 -8.02 11.42
N LEU A 119 -10.74 -8.49 10.25
CA LEU A 119 -12.10 -8.40 9.75
C LEU A 119 -12.52 -9.72 9.14
N ASP A 120 -13.73 -10.15 9.47
CA ASP A 120 -14.41 -11.32 8.90
C ASP A 120 -15.32 -10.89 7.73
N GLN A 121 -16.19 -9.91 8.03
CA GLN A 121 -17.19 -9.40 7.10
C GLN A 121 -16.81 -8.00 6.65
N VAL A 122 -16.64 -7.85 5.34
CA VAL A 122 -16.51 -6.56 4.66
C VAL A 122 -17.64 -6.48 3.64
N GLY A 123 -18.44 -5.41 3.73
CA GLY A 123 -19.58 -5.18 2.86
C GLY A 123 -19.53 -3.78 2.26
N CYS A 124 -18.81 -3.62 1.17
CA CYS A 124 -18.77 -2.38 0.40
C CYS A 124 -19.89 -2.32 -0.66
N THR A 125 -20.39 -1.13 -0.95
CA THR A 125 -21.22 -0.86 -2.14
C THR A 125 -20.36 -0.79 -3.40
N GLY A 126 -19.08 -0.44 -3.25
CA GLY A 126 -18.10 -0.24 -4.32
C GLY A 126 -17.81 1.23 -4.62
N GLU A 127 -18.57 2.15 -4.00
CA GLU A 127 -18.47 3.60 -4.22
C GLU A 127 -17.70 4.31 -3.08
N GLU A 128 -17.40 3.60 -1.98
CA GLU A 128 -16.65 4.09 -0.82
C GLU A 128 -15.20 4.43 -1.17
N GLU A 129 -14.71 5.59 -0.72
CA GLU A 129 -13.32 5.98 -1.02
C GLU A 129 -12.31 5.13 -0.24
N THR A 130 -12.72 4.61 0.92
CA THR A 130 -11.88 3.77 1.79
C THR A 130 -12.70 2.64 2.42
N LEU A 131 -12.01 1.56 2.82
CA LEU A 131 -12.63 0.45 3.54
C LEU A 131 -13.30 0.86 4.87
N ALA A 132 -12.89 1.97 5.48
CA ALA A 132 -13.53 2.50 6.70
C ALA A 132 -14.99 2.93 6.51
N GLU A 133 -15.38 3.23 5.27
CA GLU A 133 -16.74 3.68 4.94
C GLU A 133 -17.67 2.50 4.59
N CYS A 134 -17.13 1.29 4.43
CA CYS A 134 -17.91 0.09 4.16
C CYS A 134 -18.62 -0.41 5.42
N ASP A 135 -19.60 -1.30 5.25
CA ASP A 135 -20.19 -2.03 6.38
C ASP A 135 -19.17 -3.07 6.87
N LEU A 136 -18.49 -2.77 7.98
CA LEU A 136 -17.46 -3.62 8.55
C LEU A 136 -17.99 -4.42 9.74
N GLY A 137 -17.64 -5.70 9.76
CA GLY A 137 -17.82 -6.57 10.92
C GLY A 137 -17.05 -6.06 12.15
N THR A 138 -17.30 -6.70 13.31
CA THR A 138 -16.59 -6.34 14.54
C THR A 138 -15.12 -6.73 14.45
N TRP A 139 -14.23 -5.77 14.70
CA TRP A 139 -12.77 -5.98 14.66
C TRP A 139 -12.34 -7.15 15.56
N GLY A 140 -11.55 -8.07 14.99
CA GLY A 140 -11.00 -9.24 15.68
C GLY A 140 -12.03 -10.32 16.06
N VAL A 141 -13.29 -10.18 15.63
CA VAL A 141 -14.31 -11.22 15.79
C VAL A 141 -14.49 -11.92 14.45
N HIS A 142 -13.99 -13.14 14.36
CA HIS A 142 -14.05 -13.98 13.17
C HIS A 142 -14.08 -15.46 13.57
N ASN A 143 -14.53 -16.33 12.66
CA ASN A 143 -14.37 -17.78 12.75
C ASN A 143 -13.27 -18.32 11.80
N CYS A 144 -12.64 -17.44 11.03
CA CYS A 144 -11.67 -17.79 10.01
C CYS A 144 -10.28 -18.17 10.57
N ASN A 145 -9.48 -18.80 9.71
CA ASN A 145 -8.06 -19.01 9.86
C ASN A 145 -7.29 -18.40 8.66
N HIS A 146 -5.96 -18.42 8.67
CA HIS A 146 -5.19 -17.74 7.61
C HIS A 146 -5.28 -18.40 6.23
N GLU A 147 -5.77 -19.63 6.11
CA GLU A 147 -6.10 -20.24 4.82
C GLU A 147 -7.25 -19.48 4.11
N GLU A 148 -7.97 -18.61 4.82
CA GLU A 148 -9.11 -17.82 4.33
C GLU A 148 -8.74 -16.34 4.13
N ASP A 149 -7.44 -16.00 4.14
CA ASP A 149 -7.02 -14.62 3.94
C ASP A 149 -7.36 -14.11 2.52
N ALA A 150 -8.05 -12.98 2.47
CA ALA A 150 -8.48 -12.30 1.26
C ALA A 150 -7.35 -11.54 0.56
N GLY A 151 -7.47 -11.43 -0.76
CA GLY A 151 -6.54 -10.70 -1.63
C GLY A 151 -7.27 -9.90 -2.71
N VAL A 152 -6.48 -9.13 -3.45
CA VAL A 152 -6.93 -8.36 -4.62
C VAL A 152 -5.98 -8.52 -5.79
N VAL A 153 -6.55 -8.40 -6.99
CA VAL A 153 -5.83 -8.13 -8.23
C VAL A 153 -6.39 -6.83 -8.78
N CYS A 154 -5.55 -5.79 -8.88
CA CYS A 154 -5.93 -4.52 -9.47
C CYS A 154 -5.38 -4.37 -10.90
N THR A 155 -5.86 -3.39 -11.64
CA THR A 155 -5.32 -3.06 -12.98
C THR A 155 -3.86 -2.63 -12.96
N GLY A 156 -3.35 -2.20 -11.80
CA GLY A 156 -2.08 -1.51 -11.67
C GLY A 156 -2.25 -0.01 -11.84
N PRO A 157 -1.25 0.80 -11.46
CA PRO A 157 -1.27 2.22 -11.78
C PRO A 157 -1.37 2.32 -13.30
N THR A 158 -2.28 3.16 -13.80
CA THR A 158 -2.31 3.46 -15.23
C THR A 158 -0.89 3.87 -15.62
N PRO A 159 -0.19 3.12 -16.50
CA PRO A 159 1.12 3.55 -16.92
C PRO A 159 0.93 4.93 -17.52
N LEU A 160 1.56 5.94 -16.92
CA LEU A 160 1.70 7.23 -17.56
C LEU A 160 2.16 6.92 -18.98
N GLN A 161 1.36 7.28 -19.99
CA GLN A 161 1.82 7.20 -21.36
C GLN A 161 2.91 8.25 -21.52
N VAL A 162 4.14 7.89 -21.14
CA VAL A 162 5.33 8.67 -21.41
C VAL A 162 5.55 8.54 -22.91
N ARG A 163 5.23 9.59 -23.64
CA ARG A 163 5.54 9.73 -25.06
C ARG A 163 6.65 10.76 -25.17
N LEU A 164 7.78 10.33 -25.70
CA LEU A 164 8.86 11.25 -26.08
C LEU A 164 8.34 12.16 -27.20
N ARG A 165 8.33 13.48 -26.97
CA ARG A 165 8.00 14.48 -27.98
C ARG A 165 9.27 15.19 -28.47
N ASP A 166 9.26 15.60 -29.74
CA ASP A 166 10.29 16.48 -30.31
C ASP A 166 11.74 15.97 -30.20
N GLY A 167 11.98 14.69 -30.52
CA GLY A 167 13.34 14.18 -30.63
C GLY A 167 13.65 13.42 -31.92
N PRO A 168 14.94 13.19 -32.22
CA PRO A 168 15.42 12.70 -33.51
C PRO A 168 15.11 11.23 -33.81
N GLY A 169 14.32 10.55 -32.98
CA GLY A 169 13.99 9.15 -33.17
C GLY A 169 12.99 8.60 -32.16
N PRO A 170 12.57 7.34 -32.32
CA PRO A 170 11.52 6.71 -31.51
C PRO A 170 11.90 6.53 -30.02
N CYS A 171 13.17 6.78 -29.66
CA CYS A 171 13.68 6.69 -28.29
C CYS A 171 14.37 7.98 -27.82
N ALA A 172 14.11 9.13 -28.47
CA ALA A 172 14.62 10.43 -28.03
C ALA A 172 13.51 11.49 -28.10
N GLY A 173 13.43 12.36 -27.08
CA GLY A 173 12.45 13.45 -26.95
C GLY A 173 12.27 13.91 -25.51
N GLN A 174 11.47 14.95 -25.28
CA GLN A 174 11.04 15.46 -23.98
C GLN A 174 9.72 14.83 -23.54
#